data_AF-A0A1F8EAN5-F1
#
_entry.id   AF-A0A1F8EAN5-F1
#
_cell.length_a   1.000
_cell.length_b   1.000
_cell.length_c   1.000
_cell.angle_alpha   90.00
_cell.angle_beta   90.00
_cell.angle_gamma   90.00
#
_symmetry.space_group_name_H-M   'P 1'
#
loop_
_entity.id
_entity.type
_entity.pdbx_description
1 polymer ?
#
loop_
_entity_poly.entity_id
_entity_poly.type
_entity_poly.pdbx_seq_one_letter_code
_entity_poly.pdbx_strand_id
1 'polypeptide(L)' 'MSIITIPEQLTGKDELVAIPKSEYVEFLKLRSLVKEVKPTKEELKIIAQGEREIKMGKYESWDKVKHELERYHNRKS' A
#
# COMPACT_ATOMS: atom_id res chain seq x y z
N MET A 1 3.53 -36.50 -9.98
CA MET A 1 2.29 -35.86 -9.50
C MET A 1 2.34 -35.82 -7.99
N SER A 2 2.34 -34.64 -7.39
CA SER A 2 2.26 -34.51 -5.93
C SER A 2 0.79 -34.49 -5.55
N ILE A 3 0.31 -35.53 -4.85
CA ILE A 3 -1.07 -35.58 -4.35
C ILE A 3 -1.09 -34.75 -3.07
N ILE A 4 -1.78 -33.62 -3.10
CA ILE A 4 -2.00 -32.77 -1.91
C ILE A 4 -3.35 -33.18 -1.34
N THR A 5 -3.35 -33.89 -0.20
CA THR A 5 -4.56 -34.24 0.53
C THR A 5 -4.97 -33.08 1.42
N ILE A 6 -6.15 -32.53 1.16
CA ILE A 6 -6.75 -31.47 1.97
C ILE A 6 -7.81 -32.11 2.87
N PRO A 7 -7.68 -32.04 4.22
CA PRO A 7 -8.70 -32.50 5.14
C PRO A 7 -10.05 -31.81 4.92
N GLU A 8 -11.14 -32.57 4.86
CA GLU A 8 -12.52 -32.12 4.64
C GLU A 8 -13.02 -31.13 5.70
N GLN A 9 -12.37 -31.08 6.86
CA GLN A 9 -12.62 -30.13 7.94
C GLN A 9 -12.18 -28.69 7.59
N LEU A 10 -11.31 -28.53 6.59
CA LEU A 10 -10.80 -27.23 6.13
C LEU A 10 -11.63 -26.62 4.99
N THR A 11 -12.60 -27.35 4.43
CA THR A 11 -13.47 -26.90 3.34
C THR A 11 -14.76 -26.21 3.82
N GLY A 12 -14.81 -25.77 5.08
CA GLY A 12 -15.93 -25.04 5.68
C GLY A 12 -16.00 -23.56 5.28
N LYS A 13 -16.71 -22.73 6.07
CA LYS A 13 -17.04 -21.30 5.84
C LYS A 13 -15.87 -20.36 5.48
N ASP A 14 -14.64 -20.82 5.59
CA ASP A 14 -13.44 -20.07 5.29
C ASP A 14 -12.87 -20.58 3.95
N GLU A 15 -12.74 -19.69 2.98
CA GLU A 15 -12.20 -20.03 1.66
C GLU A 15 -10.79 -20.60 1.80
N LEU A 16 -10.59 -21.85 1.38
CA LEU A 16 -9.28 -22.47 1.34
C LEU A 16 -8.49 -21.93 0.14
N VAL A 17 -7.40 -21.22 0.42
CA VAL A 17 -6.48 -20.73 -0.61
C VAL A 17 -5.16 -21.50 -0.51
N ALA A 18 -4.83 -22.24 -1.57
CA ALA A 18 -3.53 -22.90 -1.69
C ALA A 18 -2.53 -21.96 -2.35
N ILE A 19 -1.41 -21.69 -1.68
CA ILE A 19 -0.31 -20.86 -2.19
C ILE A 19 1.02 -21.63 -2.13
N PRO A 20 1.91 -21.45 -3.12
CA PRO A 20 3.26 -22.00 -3.05
C PRO A 20 4.01 -21.54 -1.81
N LYS A 21 4.74 -22.46 -1.17
CA LYS A 21 5.49 -22.16 0.06
C LYS A 21 6.50 -21.02 -0.11
N SER A 22 7.15 -20.94 -1.28
CA SER A 22 8.09 -19.86 -1.60
C SER A 22 7.42 -18.49 -1.58
N GLU A 23 6.26 -18.36 -2.23
CA GLU A 23 5.48 -17.13 -2.30
C GLU A 23 4.98 -16.71 -0.91
N TYR A 24 4.52 -17.66 -0.09
CA TYR A 24 4.10 -17.36 1.27
C TYR A 24 5.25 -16.83 2.13
N VAL A 25 6.44 -17.43 2.02
CA VAL A 25 7.62 -16.98 2.76
C VAL A 25 8.06 -15.58 2.33
N GLU A 26 8.00 -15.27 1.03
CA GLU A 26 8.27 -13.93 0.53
C GLU A 26 7.24 -12.91 1.02
N PHE A 27 5.96 -13.26 0.99
CA PHE A 27 4.90 -12.42 1.55
C PHE A 27 5.12 -12.11 3.04
N LEU A 28 5.49 -13.12 3.85
CA LEU A 28 5.78 -12.90 5.27
C LEU A 28 6.98 -11.97 5.49
N LYS A 29 8.03 -12.09 4.68
CA LYS A 29 9.17 -11.16 4.73
C LYS A 29 8.73 -9.75 4.38
N LEU A 30 7.97 -9.58 3.29
CA LEU A 30 7.44 -8.27 2.88
C LEU A 30 6.54 -7.67 3.96
N ARG A 31 5.66 -8.46 4.57
CA ARG A 31 4.78 -8.03 5.66
C ARG A 31 5.54 -7.55 6.90
N SER A 32 6.71 -8.13 7.18
CA SER A 32 7.56 -7.64 8.29
C SER A 32 8.27 -6.31 7.98
N LEU A 33 8.50 -6.02 6.70
CA LEU A 33 9.18 -4.80 6.25
C LEU A 33 8.20 -3.64 6.03
N VAL A 34 7.01 -3.94 5.52
CA VAL A 34 5.98 -2.97 5.21
C VAL A 34 4.97 -2.97 6.35
N LYS A 35 4.97 -1.91 7.16
CA LYS A 35 3.89 -1.70 8.13
C LYS A 35 2.57 -1.57 7.39
N GLU A 36 1.63 -2.45 7.73
CA GLU A 36 0.26 -2.32 7.26
C GLU A 36 -0.35 -1.06 7.88
N VAL A 37 -0.37 0.02 7.11
CA VAL A 37 -1.04 1.26 7.49
C VAL A 37 -2.51 1.09 7.13
N LYS A 38 -3.39 1.15 8.12
CA LYS A 38 -4.83 1.22 7.89
C LYS A 38 -5.23 2.68 7.77
N PRO A 39 -5.43 3.22 6.56
CA PRO A 39 -5.75 4.62 6.40
C PRO A 39 -7.11 4.94 7.01
N THR A 40 -7.27 6.15 7.53
CA THR A 40 -8.57 6.64 7.98
C THR A 40 -9.48 6.94 6.78
N LYS A 41 -10.78 7.15 7.05
CA LYS A 41 -11.73 7.55 6.00
C LYS A 41 -11.37 8.92 5.40
N GLU A 42 -10.82 9.83 6.19
CA GLU A 42 -10.34 11.12 5.68
C GLU A 42 -9.12 10.94 4.77
N GLU A 43 -8.15 10.12 5.17
CA GLU A 43 -6.94 9.86 4.39
C GLU A 43 -7.28 9.23 3.03
N LEU A 44 -8.21 8.27 2.99
CA LEU A 44 -8.69 7.67 1.74
C LEU A 44 -9.33 8.70 0.80
N LYS A 45 -10.10 9.67 1.36
CA LYS A 45 -10.69 10.75 0.55
C LYS A 45 -9.62 11.66 -0.03
N ILE A 46 -8.60 12.00 0.75
CA ILE A 46 -7.48 12.85 0.30
C ILE A 46 -6.69 12.15 -0.81
N ILE A 47 -6.40 10.84 -0.66
CA ILE A 47 -5.74 10.05 -1.70
C ILE A 47 -6.57 10.07 -2.99
N ALA A 48 -7.87 9.79 -2.90
CA ALA A 48 -8.75 9.81 -4.06
C ALA A 48 -8.85 11.19 -4.72
N GLN A 49 -8.77 12.27 -3.94
CA GLN A 49 -8.69 13.62 -4.48
C GLN A 49 -7.36 13.86 -5.21
N GLY A 50 -6.24 13.49 -4.59
CA GLY A 50 -4.91 13.61 -5.20
C GLY A 50 -4.80 12.85 -6.53
N GLU A 51 -5.36 11.64 -6.61
CA GLU A 51 -5.42 10.87 -7.87
C GLU A 51 -6.18 11.62 -8.98
N ARG A 52 -7.28 12.31 -8.62
CA ARG A 52 -8.03 13.12 -9.59
C ARG A 52 -7.24 14.33 -10.03
N GLU A 53 -6.58 15.03 -9.10
CA GLU A 53 -5.74 16.19 -9.40
C GLU A 53 -4.59 15.82 -10.35
N ILE A 54 -3.91 14.70 -10.08
CA ILE A 54 -2.87 14.16 -10.97
C ILE A 54 -3.42 13.89 -12.37
N LYS A 55 -4.58 13.21 -12.47
CA LYS A 55 -5.23 12.93 -13.76
C LYS A 55 -5.63 14.20 -14.52
N MET A 56 -5.97 15.27 -13.80
CA MET A 56 -6.29 16.58 -14.37
C MET A 56 -5.03 17.42 -14.70
N GLY A 57 -3.82 16.91 -14.47
CA GLY A 57 -2.58 17.66 -14.65
C GLY A 57 -2.35 18.73 -13.59
N LYS A 58 -3.08 18.68 -12.46
CA LYS A 58 -2.92 19.58 -11.32
C LYS A 58 -1.86 19.03 -10.38
N TYR A 59 -0.60 19.14 -10.78
CA TYR A 59 0.55 18.83 -9.95
C TYR A 59 1.62 19.89 -10.16
N GLU A 60 2.46 20.08 -9.15
CA GLU A 60 3.55 21.05 -9.19
C GLU A 60 4.87 20.36 -9.51
N SER A 61 5.78 21.06 -10.16
CA SER A 61 7.13 20.54 -10.42
C SER A 61 7.92 20.45 -9.12
N TRP A 62 8.82 19.47 -9.06
CA TRP A 62 9.70 19.29 -7.90
C TRP A 62 10.51 20.54 -7.58
N ASP A 63 11.04 21.23 -8.60
CA ASP A 63 11.83 22.45 -8.41
C ASP A 63 11.03 23.56 -7.72
N LYS A 64 9.74 23.70 -8.07
CA LYS A 64 8.86 24.69 -7.45
C LYS A 64 8.55 24.32 -5.99
N VAL A 65 8.25 23.06 -5.72
CA VAL A 65 8.02 22.55 -4.36
C VAL A 65 9.26 22.77 -3.49
N LYS A 66 10.45 22.44 -4.00
CA LYS A 66 11.73 22.62 -3.30
C LYS A 66 11.96 24.10 -2.95
N HIS A 67 11.76 25.00 -3.91
CA HIS A 67 11.93 26.43 -3.71
C HIS A 67 10.94 27.01 -2.68
N GLU A 68 9.69 26.53 -2.69
CA GLU A 68 8.68 26.93 -1.70
C GLU A 68 9.02 26.45 -0.28
N LEU A 69 9.52 25.21 -0.14
CA LEU A 69 9.97 24.65 1.13
C LEU A 69 11.19 25.40 1.69
N GLU A 70 12.17 25.73 0.84
CA GLU A 70 13.33 26.53 1.23
C GLU A 70 12.92 27.93 1.73
N ARG A 71 11.98 28.59 1.03
CA ARG A 71 11.40 29.87 1.48
C ARG A 71 10.66 29.74 2.81
N TYR A 72 9.91 28.66 3.01
CA TYR A 72 9.19 28.43 4.26
C TYR A 72 10.17 28.25 5.43
N HIS A 73 11.24 27.48 5.24
CA HIS A 73 12.29 27.30 6.24
C HIS A 73 12.95 28.63 6.64
N ASN A 74 13.31 29.45 5.66
CA ASN A 74 13.98 30.74 5.88
C ASN A 74 13.10 31.80 6.56
N ARG A 75 11.76 31.66 6.53
CA ARG A 75 10.83 32.55 7.25
C ARG A 75 10.60 32.13 8.71
N LYS A 76 10.96 30.90 9.05
CA LYS A 76 10.75 30.32 10.38
C LYS A 76 12.02 30.35 11.24
N SER A 77 13.17 30.57 10.61
CA SER A 77 14.46 30.91 11.24
C SER A 77 14.54 32.41 11.53
#